data_AF-A0A966U0R5-F1
#
_entry.id   AF-A0A966U0R5-F1
#
_cell.length_a   1.000
_cell.length_b   1.000
_cell.length_c   1.000
_cell.angle_alpha   90.00
_cell.angle_beta   90.00
_cell.angle_gamma   90.00
#
_symmetry.space_group_name_H-M   'P 1'
#
loop_
_entity.id
_entity.type
_entity.pdbx_description
1 polymer ?
#
loop_
_entity_poly.entity_id
_entity_poly.type
_entity_poly.pdbx_seq_one_letter_code
_entity_poly.pdbx_strand_id
1 'polypeptide(L)'
;IDRLLQGIRLDRELCRFESVSGGSGGGANQWFRVVIKEGRYREVRRMWQSVGCTVNRLIRTRYGPFTLDRRHPAGQGVELGADFKAELVRSIGQKHSRSDRKDRQAATPSGKTFPLADAKPQKRRPSNPRLLSRRGSPTRVRQSD
;
A
#
# COMPACT_ATOMS: atom_id res chain seq x y z
N ILE A 1 11.84 -11.66 -7.41
CA ILE A 1 11.59 -11.82 -5.95
C ILE A 1 12.50 -12.90 -5.36
N ASP A 2 12.70 -14.02 -6.04
CA ASP A 2 13.49 -15.17 -5.54
C ASP A 2 14.92 -14.82 -5.09
N ARG A 3 15.62 -13.92 -5.80
CA ARG A 3 16.94 -13.42 -5.39
C ARG A 3 16.94 -12.79 -4.00
N LEU A 4 15.86 -12.09 -3.62
CA LEU A 4 15.74 -11.43 -2.31
C LEU A 4 15.53 -12.44 -1.17
N LEU A 5 14.97 -13.63 -1.49
CA LEU A 5 14.77 -14.73 -0.54
C LEU A 5 16.02 -15.60 -0.39
N GLN A 6 16.74 -15.82 -1.50
CA GLN A 6 18.03 -16.54 -1.50
C GLN A 6 19.12 -15.77 -0.75
N GLY A 7 19.05 -14.44 -0.81
CA GLY A 7 19.97 -13.53 -0.14
C GLY A 7 20.91 -12.85 -1.12
N ILE A 8 21.23 -11.59 -0.83
CA ILE A 8 22.03 -10.71 -1.66
C ILE A 8 23.19 -10.18 -0.81
N ARG A 9 24.39 -10.17 -1.38
CA ARG A 9 25.54 -9.56 -0.73
C ARG A 9 25.42 -8.03 -0.79
N LEU A 10 25.27 -7.40 0.37
CA LEU A 10 25.27 -5.96 0.55
C LEU A 10 26.35 -5.63 1.58
N ASP A 11 27.25 -4.70 1.25
CA ASP A 11 28.33 -4.24 2.13
C ASP A 11 29.13 -5.36 2.83
N ARG A 12 29.51 -6.38 2.05
CA ARG A 12 30.28 -7.57 2.49
C ARG A 12 29.51 -8.57 3.35
N GLU A 13 28.21 -8.38 3.56
CA GLU A 13 27.37 -9.31 4.33
C GLU A 13 26.20 -9.83 3.49
N LEU A 14 25.70 -11.02 3.83
CA LEU A 14 24.55 -11.63 3.16
C LEU A 14 23.26 -11.15 3.82
N CYS A 15 22.46 -10.35 3.11
CA CYS A 15 21.15 -9.90 3.56
C CYS A 15 20.04 -10.66 2.85
N ARG A 16 19.00 -11.09 3.57
CA ARG A 16 17.86 -11.79 2.97
C ARG A 16 16.54 -11.42 3.64
N PHE A 17 15.49 -11.39 2.85
CA PHE A 17 14.14 -11.31 3.38
C PHE A 17 13.72 -12.68 3.91
N GLU A 18 13.13 -12.73 5.10
CA GLU A 18 12.58 -13.97 5.65
C GLU A 18 11.33 -14.40 4.86
N SER A 19 10.51 -13.42 4.50
CA SER A 19 9.38 -13.64 3.60
C SER A 19 9.06 -12.38 2.82
N VAL A 20 8.58 -12.58 1.60
CA VAL A 20 8.02 -11.55 0.74
C VAL A 20 6.66 -12.06 0.31
N SER A 21 5.62 -11.29 0.59
CA SER A 21 4.25 -11.53 0.15
C SER A 21 3.73 -10.28 -0.51
N GLY A 22 2.98 -10.39 -1.60
CA GLY A 22 2.38 -9.23 -2.24
C GLY A 22 2.39 -9.28 -3.76
N GLY A 23 2.35 -8.07 -4.33
CA GLY A 23 2.00 -7.79 -5.74
C GLY A 23 0.65 -7.09 -5.90
N SER A 24 0.00 -6.68 -4.80
CA SER A 24 -1.31 -6.00 -4.86
C SER A 24 -1.12 -4.50 -5.09
N GLY A 25 -1.61 -4.00 -6.21
CA GLY A 25 -1.53 -2.61 -6.62
C GLY A 25 -1.88 -2.46 -8.10
N GLY A 26 -2.52 -1.35 -8.47
CA GLY A 26 -2.83 -1.02 -9.86
C GLY A 26 -1.83 -0.01 -10.42
N GLY A 27 -1.42 -0.21 -11.68
CA GLY A 27 -0.53 0.70 -12.41
C GLY A 27 0.96 0.44 -12.13
N ALA A 28 1.76 1.52 -12.08
CA ALA A 28 3.22 1.46 -12.03
C ALA A 28 3.81 1.09 -10.65
N ASN A 29 3.00 1.06 -9.58
CA ASN A 29 3.44 0.80 -8.21
C ASN A 29 2.68 -0.37 -7.58
N GLN A 30 3.40 -1.24 -6.88
CA GLN A 30 2.84 -2.41 -6.20
C GLN A 30 3.20 -2.41 -4.72
N TRP A 31 2.30 -2.92 -3.87
CA TRP A 31 2.57 -3.09 -2.45
C TRP A 31 3.12 -4.49 -2.15
N PHE A 32 4.21 -4.50 -1.38
CA PHE A 32 4.83 -5.70 -0.86
C PHE A 32 4.85 -5.67 0.66
N ARG A 33 4.54 -6.80 1.27
CA ARG A 33 4.74 -7.09 2.67
C ARG A 33 6.01 -7.93 2.80
N VAL A 34 6.95 -7.43 3.59
CA VAL A 34 8.26 -8.05 3.75
C VAL A 34 8.53 -8.26 5.23
N VAL A 35 9.15 -9.38 5.58
CA VAL A 35 9.62 -9.67 6.94
C VAL A 35 11.15 -9.77 6.91
N ILE A 36 11.79 -9.10 7.86
CA ILE A 36 13.24 -9.13 8.08
C ILE A 36 13.50 -9.42 9.56
N LYS A 37 14.60 -10.11 9.86
CA LYS A 37 15.06 -10.37 11.23
C LYS A 37 16.13 -9.39 11.68
N GLU A 38 16.93 -8.92 10.73
CA GLU A 38 17.89 -7.86 10.92
C GLU A 38 17.22 -6.48 10.71
N GLY A 39 17.91 -5.43 11.11
CA GLY A 39 17.43 -4.06 11.02
C GLY A 39 18.55 -3.11 10.61
N ARG A 40 19.37 -3.50 9.64
CA ARG A 40 20.53 -2.70 9.21
C ARG A 40 20.08 -1.42 8.53
N TYR A 41 20.98 -0.44 8.46
CA TYR A 41 20.67 0.86 7.89
C TYR A 41 20.14 0.72 6.45
N ARG A 42 18.90 1.17 6.23
CA ARG A 42 18.22 1.16 4.93
C ARG A 42 18.20 -0.19 4.21
N GLU A 43 18.30 -1.30 4.94
CA GLU A 43 18.47 -2.64 4.39
C GLU A 43 17.40 -2.99 3.34
N VAL A 44 16.12 -2.80 3.67
CA VAL A 44 14.99 -3.04 2.75
C VAL A 44 15.14 -2.26 1.45
N ARG A 45 15.49 -0.98 1.53
CA ARG A 45 15.63 -0.11 0.34
C ARG A 45 16.80 -0.56 -0.53
N ARG A 46 17.93 -0.91 0.08
CA ARG A 46 19.12 -1.39 -0.64
C ARG A 46 18.89 -2.75 -1.29
N MET A 47 18.20 -3.66 -0.61
CA MET A 47 17.82 -4.95 -1.17
C MET A 47 16.93 -4.80 -2.40
N TRP A 48 15.87 -3.98 -2.35
CA TRP A 48 15.04 -3.71 -3.52
C TRP A 48 15.80 -3.02 -4.65
N GLN A 49 16.70 -2.08 -4.33
CA GLN A 49 17.53 -1.41 -5.33
C GLN A 49 18.47 -2.38 -6.04
N SER A 50 19.01 -3.37 -5.32
CA SER A 50 19.89 -4.39 -5.91
C SER A 50 19.21 -5.29 -6.94
N VAL A 51 17.87 -5.37 -6.93
CA VAL A 51 17.08 -6.07 -7.96
C VAL A 51 16.46 -5.12 -8.98
N GLY A 52 16.88 -3.86 -9.01
CA GLY A 52 16.41 -2.85 -9.96
C GLY A 52 15.07 -2.20 -9.61
N CYS A 53 14.58 -2.35 -8.37
CA CYS A 53 13.32 -1.75 -7.93
C CYS A 53 13.57 -0.58 -6.96
N THR A 54 12.95 0.57 -7.23
CA THR A 54 13.00 1.72 -6.32
C THR A 54 11.87 1.67 -5.30
N VAL A 55 12.18 1.89 -4.03
CA VAL A 55 11.17 1.97 -2.97
C VAL A 55 10.65 3.41 -2.86
N ASN A 56 9.41 3.64 -3.28
CA ASN A 56 8.75 4.93 -3.08
C ASN A 56 8.34 5.11 -1.59
N ARG A 57 7.53 4.19 -1.08
CA ARG A 57 7.01 4.22 0.30
C ARG A 57 7.41 2.97 1.08
N LEU A 58 7.82 3.16 2.33
CA LEU A 58 8.14 2.08 3.28
C LEU A 58 7.49 2.40 4.61
N ILE A 59 6.63 1.49 5.09
CA ILE A 59 5.94 1.60 6.37
C ILE A 59 6.20 0.32 7.15
N ARG A 60 6.67 0.47 8.40
CA ARG A 60 6.78 -0.67 9.32
C ARG A 60 5.42 -0.91 9.97
N THR A 61 4.83 -2.08 9.71
CA THR A 61 3.47 -2.43 10.18
C THR A 61 3.47 -3.35 11.40
N ARG A 62 4.59 -4.01 11.69
CA ARG A 62 4.74 -4.97 12.79
C ARG A 62 6.16 -4.93 13.35
N TYR A 63 6.30 -5.14 14.65
CA TYR A 63 7.58 -5.35 15.33
C TYR A 63 7.44 -6.48 16.36
N GLY A 64 8.16 -7.58 16.14
CA GLY A 64 8.00 -8.78 16.99
C GLY A 64 6.52 -9.18 17.10
N PRO A 65 5.98 -9.43 18.29
CA PRO A 65 4.56 -9.77 18.46
C PRO A 65 3.62 -8.60 18.15
N PHE A 66 4.09 -7.36 18.19
CA PHE A 66 3.25 -6.17 18.08
C PHE A 66 2.91 -5.81 16.65
N THR A 67 1.60 -5.72 16.36
CA THR A 67 1.11 -5.14 15.11
C THR A 67 0.62 -3.73 15.38
N LEU A 68 1.04 -2.77 14.56
CA LEU A 68 0.55 -1.40 14.66
C LEU A 68 -0.89 -1.37 14.11
N ASP A 69 -1.87 -1.06 14.95
CA ASP A 69 -3.24 -0.85 14.49
C ASP A 69 -3.27 0.35 13.53
N ARG A 70 -3.99 0.20 12.42
CA ARG A 70 -4.17 1.25 11.41
C ARG A 70 -4.93 2.46 11.95
N ARG A 71 -5.66 2.28 13.06
CA ARG A 71 -6.40 3.35 13.75
C ARG A 71 -5.49 4.20 14.63
N HIS A 72 -4.23 3.80 14.83
CA HIS A 72 -3.30 4.57 15.64
C HIS A 72 -2.84 5.85 14.91
N PRO A 73 -3.03 7.04 15.49
CA PRO A 73 -2.62 8.29 14.85
C PRO A 73 -1.10 8.35 14.65
N ALA A 74 -0.68 8.83 13.48
CA ALA A 74 0.73 9.07 13.22
C ALA A 74 1.29 10.12 14.19
N GLY A 75 2.49 9.88 14.73
CA GLY A 75 3.19 10.82 15.61
C GLY A 75 2.80 10.74 17.09
N GLN A 76 1.85 9.88 17.46
CA GLN A 76 1.49 9.66 18.86
C GLN A 76 2.12 8.38 19.41
N GLY A 77 2.45 8.36 20.70
CA GLY A 77 2.84 7.17 21.45
C GLY A 77 1.69 6.72 22.34
N VAL A 78 1.53 5.41 22.51
CA VAL A 78 0.57 4.83 23.46
C VAL A 78 1.33 3.87 24.35
N GLU A 79 1.03 3.88 25.63
CA GLU A 79 1.61 2.93 26.56
C GLU A 79 1.05 1.52 26.32
N LEU A 80 1.94 0.52 26.33
CA LEU A 80 1.53 -0.87 26.18
C LEU A 80 0.79 -1.35 27.43
N GLY A 81 -0.35 -2.02 27.23
CA GLY A 81 -1.07 -2.72 28.29
C GLY A 81 -0.23 -3.84 28.93
N ALA A 82 -0.60 -4.25 30.14
CA ALA A 82 0.13 -5.27 30.90
C ALA A 82 0.26 -6.61 30.13
N ASP A 83 -0.80 -7.03 29.44
CA ASP A 83 -0.80 -8.27 28.64
C ASP A 83 0.24 -8.23 27.51
N PHE A 84 0.29 -7.12 26.78
CA PHE A 84 1.27 -6.88 25.71
C PHE A 84 2.70 -6.82 26.23
N LYS A 85 2.93 -6.24 27.41
CA LYS A 85 4.23 -6.24 28.08
C LYS A 85 4.65 -7.67 28.45
N ALA A 86 3.75 -8.46 29.01
CA ALA A 86 4.01 -9.86 29.36
C ALA A 86 4.31 -10.72 28.11
N GLU A 87 3.57 -10.51 27.02
CA GLU A 87 3.81 -11.18 25.74
C GLU A 87 5.20 -10.84 25.17
N LEU A 88 5.61 -9.57 25.22
CA LEU A 88 6.95 -9.16 24.81
C LEU A 88 8.02 -9.88 25.60
N VAL A 89 7.93 -9.88 26.93
CA VAL A 89 8.89 -10.57 27.80
C VAL A 89 8.94 -12.05 27.44
N ARG A 90 7.79 -12.70 27.23
CA ARG A 90 7.72 -14.11 26.82
C ARG A 90 8.35 -14.37 25.45
N SER A 91 8.26 -13.40 24.53
CA SER A 91 8.85 -13.49 23.19
C SER A 91 10.37 -13.32 23.20
N ILE A 92 10.92 -12.55 24.16
CA ILE A 92 12.36 -12.33 24.35
C ILE A 92 12.94 -13.55 25.08
N GLY A 93 13.25 -14.60 24.33
CA GLY A 93 13.85 -15.84 24.86
C GLY A 93 13.36 -17.10 24.16
N GLN A 94 12.21 -17.04 23.49
CA GLN A 94 11.78 -18.12 22.61
C GLN A 94 12.46 -18.01 21.24
N LYS A 95 13.19 -19.05 20.86
CA LYS A 95 13.63 -19.25 19.47
C LYS A 95 12.37 -19.46 18.63
N HIS A 96 11.85 -18.39 18.01
CA HIS A 96 10.68 -18.48 17.14
C HIS A 96 11.02 -19.46 16.00
N SER A 97 10.48 -20.68 16.10
CA SER A 97 10.55 -21.68 15.05
C SER A 97 9.74 -21.16 13.86
N ARG A 98 10.11 -21.56 12.65
CA ARG A 98 9.64 -20.99 11.37
C ARG A 98 8.13 -21.18 11.09
N SER A 99 7.31 -21.54 12.08
CA SER A 99 5.94 -22.04 11.94
C SER A 99 4.81 -21.01 12.08
N ASP A 100 5.07 -19.73 12.31
CA ASP A 100 4.00 -18.67 12.28
C ASP A 100 3.43 -18.40 10.86
N ARG A 101 3.69 -19.28 9.89
CA ARG A 101 3.12 -19.22 8.54
C ARG A 101 1.62 -19.53 8.48
N LYS A 102 0.97 -19.98 9.57
CA LYS A 102 -0.38 -20.59 9.50
C LYS A 102 -1.58 -19.69 9.81
N ASP A 103 -1.43 -18.43 10.20
CA ASP A 103 -2.61 -17.59 10.55
C ASP A 103 -3.09 -16.62 9.47
N ARG A 104 -2.92 -16.94 8.18
CA ARG A 104 -3.52 -16.14 7.08
C ARG A 104 -4.22 -16.91 5.97
N GLN A 105 -4.30 -18.24 6.07
CA GLN A 105 -5.09 -19.03 5.13
C GLN A 105 -6.37 -19.52 5.81
N ALA A 106 -7.27 -18.60 6.15
CA ALA A 106 -8.66 -18.89 6.50
C ALA A 106 -9.53 -17.64 6.33
N ALA A 107 -9.71 -17.18 5.08
CA ALA A 107 -10.85 -16.38 4.65
C ALA A 107 -10.90 -16.34 3.12
N THR A 108 -11.23 -17.47 2.50
CA THR A 108 -11.83 -17.47 1.16
C THR A 108 -13.34 -17.42 1.37
N PRO A 109 -14.06 -16.35 0.98
CA PRO A 109 -15.48 -16.49 0.72
C PRO A 109 -15.62 -17.02 -0.70
N SER A 110 -15.89 -18.32 -0.82
CA SER A 110 -16.43 -18.89 -2.04
C SER A 110 -17.88 -18.42 -2.19
N GLY A 111 -18.26 -18.01 -3.41
CA GLY A 111 -19.65 -17.94 -3.85
C GLY A 111 -20.28 -16.55 -3.93
N LYS A 112 -20.16 -15.92 -5.11
CA LYS A 112 -21.28 -15.34 -5.88
C LYS A 112 -20.75 -14.88 -7.24
N THR A 113 -20.93 -15.72 -8.25
CA THR A 113 -20.85 -15.36 -9.67
C THR A 113 -21.93 -14.33 -9.96
N PHE A 114 -21.54 -13.13 -10.41
CA PHE A 114 -22.47 -12.17 -10.98
C PHE A 114 -22.56 -12.41 -12.50
N PRO A 115 -23.73 -12.74 -13.06
CA PRO A 115 -23.85 -12.92 -14.50
C PRO A 115 -23.76 -11.56 -15.21
N LEU A 116 -23.03 -11.54 -16.32
CA LEU A 116 -23.06 -10.49 -17.33
C LEU A 116 -24.36 -10.68 -18.13
N ALA A 117 -25.37 -9.84 -17.91
CA ALA A 117 -26.59 -9.82 -18.72
C ALA A 117 -27.10 -8.38 -18.94
N ASP A 118 -27.14 -8.02 -20.22
CA ASP A 118 -27.88 -7.00 -20.96
C ASP A 118 -28.27 -5.66 -20.31
N ALA A 119 -27.59 -4.60 -20.76
CA ALA A 119 -27.98 -3.22 -20.54
C ALA A 119 -29.23 -2.84 -21.36
N LYS A 120 -30.30 -2.43 -20.69
CA LYS A 120 -31.48 -1.78 -21.29
C LYS A 120 -31.41 -0.26 -21.01
N PRO A 121 -31.69 0.63 -22.00
CA PRO A 121 -31.35 2.05 -21.88
C PRO A 121 -32.43 2.82 -21.09
N GLN A 122 -32.00 3.71 -20.20
CA GLN A 122 -32.89 4.69 -19.57
C GLN A 122 -32.58 6.12 -20.02
N LYS A 123 -33.63 6.76 -20.57
CA LYS A 123 -33.73 8.18 -20.92
C LYS A 123 -33.72 9.07 -19.68
N ARG A 124 -33.14 10.29 -19.82
CA ARG A 124 -33.59 11.64 -19.36
C ARG A 124 -32.36 12.52 -19.08
N ARG A 125 -32.29 13.83 -19.33
CA ARG A 125 -33.08 14.92 -19.95
C ARG A 125 -32.08 16.10 -20.12
N PRO A 126 -32.34 17.12 -20.97
CA PRO A 126 -31.26 17.94 -21.56
C PRO A 126 -30.84 19.21 -20.79
N SER A 127 -29.57 19.56 -21.06
CA SER A 127 -28.93 20.88 -21.29
C SER A 127 -29.04 22.02 -20.27
N ASN A 128 -27.88 22.41 -19.73
CA ASN A 128 -27.64 23.74 -19.18
C ASN A 128 -26.74 24.54 -20.15
N PRO A 129 -27.23 25.58 -20.84
CA PRO A 129 -26.44 26.30 -21.83
C PRO A 129 -25.81 27.54 -21.16
N ARG A 130 -24.54 27.44 -20.80
CA ARG A 130 -23.69 28.63 -20.66
C ARG A 130 -22.33 28.32 -21.22
N LEU A 131 -22.07 28.83 -22.41
CA LEU A 131 -20.79 29.34 -22.89
C LEU A 131 -20.99 29.77 -24.36
N LEU A 132 -21.14 31.08 -24.59
CA LEU A 132 -20.80 31.66 -25.89
C LEU A 132 -20.07 33.00 -25.68
N SER A 133 -18.76 32.91 -25.91
CA SER A 133 -17.83 33.88 -26.47
C SER A 133 -18.11 35.39 -26.38
N ARG A 134 -17.13 36.07 -25.78
CA ARG A 134 -16.60 37.38 -26.16
C ARG A 134 -16.42 37.52 -27.68
N ARG A 135 -16.76 38.69 -28.24
CA ARG A 135 -15.93 39.56 -29.13
C ARG A 135 -16.70 40.85 -29.47
N GLY A 136 -16.01 42.01 -29.42
CA GLY A 136 -16.49 43.34 -29.85
C GLY A 136 -16.64 43.43 -31.39
N SER A 137 -17.02 44.54 -32.03
CA SER A 137 -17.00 46.00 -31.77
C SER A 137 -17.93 46.67 -32.84
N PRO A 138 -17.81 47.96 -33.25
CA PRO A 138 -18.08 49.24 -32.59
C PRO A 138 -19.18 50.11 -33.30
N THR A 139 -19.44 51.27 -32.69
CA THR A 139 -20.27 52.45 -33.00
C THR A 139 -20.41 52.90 -34.47
N ARG A 140 -21.62 53.36 -34.87
CA ARG A 140 -21.85 54.70 -35.49
C ARG A 140 -23.33 55.11 -35.53
N VAL A 141 -23.63 56.24 -34.91
CA VAL A 141 -24.90 56.99 -35.01
C VAL A 141 -24.91 57.81 -36.31
N ARG A 142 -26.04 57.86 -37.00
CA ARG A 142 -26.35 58.85 -38.04
C ARG A 142 -27.67 59.55 -37.68
N GLN A 143 -27.64 60.87 -37.75
CA GLN A 143 -28.73 61.82 -37.56
C GLN A 143 -29.77 61.72 -38.70
N SER A 144 -30.97 62.22 -38.42
CA SER A 144 -31.92 62.70 -39.43
C SER A 144 -32.30 64.14 -39.06
N ASP A 145 -32.44 64.98 -40.09
CA ASP A 145 -33.06 66.31 -40.09
C ASP A 145 -34.43 66.38 -39.40
#